data_AF-A0A1G8K0Z2-F1
#
_entry.id   AF-A0A1G8K0Z2-F1
#
_cell.length_a   1.000
_cell.length_b   1.000
_cell.length_c   1.000
_cell.angle_alpha   90.00
_cell.angle_beta   90.00
_cell.angle_gamma   90.00
#
_symmetry.space_group_name_H-M   'P 1'
#
loop_
_entity.id
_entity.type
_entity.pdbx_description
1 polymer ?
#
loop_
_entity_poly.entity_id
_entity_poly.type
_entity_poly.pdbx_seq_one_letter_code
_entity_poly.pdbx_strand_id
1 'polypeptide(L)'
;MGNPCGTTNAKIYKTMDVNGVPIYYGSGVNPVNSPAQYFVAWGKGVISSGLIHTFNSESLEQGSLWFVDEDEAEVQYAKLREVLSKR
;
A
#
# COMPACT_ATOMS: atom_id res chain seq x y z
N MET A 1 -11.68 -3.39 23.65
CA MET A 1 -11.20 -2.58 22.51
C MET A 1 -9.99 -3.28 21.94
N GLY A 2 -10.19 -4.12 20.93
CA GLY A 2 -9.07 -4.79 20.26
C GLY A 2 -8.46 -3.82 19.28
N ASN A 3 -7.16 -3.54 19.40
CA ASN A 3 -6.41 -3.15 18.22
C ASN A 3 -6.70 -4.24 17.18
N PRO A 4 -7.28 -3.93 16.01
CA PRO A 4 -7.38 -4.93 14.97
C PRO A 4 -5.92 -5.31 14.66
N CYS A 5 -5.55 -6.53 15.05
CA CYS A 5 -4.24 -7.06 14.77
C CYS A 5 -3.99 -6.87 13.26
N GLY A 6 -2.96 -6.12 12.89
CA GLY A 6 -2.57 -5.98 11.50
C GLY A 6 -2.89 -4.65 10.79
N THR A 7 -2.96 -3.52 11.49
CA THR A 7 -2.92 -2.17 10.87
C THR A 7 -1.85 -1.27 11.49
N THR A 8 -1.27 -0.36 10.72
CA THR A 8 -0.28 0.63 11.17
C THR A 8 -0.50 2.00 10.53
N ASN A 9 0.15 3.03 11.07
CA ASN A 9 0.11 4.37 10.48
C ASN A 9 0.83 4.39 9.13
N ALA A 10 0.15 4.92 8.13
CA ALA A 10 0.65 5.08 6.77
C ALA A 10 1.24 6.47 6.57
N LYS A 11 2.54 6.56 6.29
CA LYS A 11 3.20 7.80 5.87
C LYS A 11 3.27 7.82 4.35
N ILE A 12 2.42 8.61 3.73
CA ILE A 12 2.32 8.68 2.26
C ILE A 12 3.39 9.62 1.71
N TYR A 13 4.14 9.14 0.73
CA TYR A 13 5.14 9.91 0.00
C TYR A 13 4.64 10.35 -1.37
N LYS A 14 4.00 9.43 -2.10
CA LYS A 14 3.46 9.68 -3.44
C LYS A 14 2.04 9.15 -3.55
N THR A 15 1.24 9.82 -4.35
CA THR A 15 -0.11 9.38 -4.71
C THR A 15 -0.33 9.62 -6.19
N MET A 16 -1.00 8.69 -6.84
CA MET A 16 -1.50 8.86 -8.21
C MET A 16 -2.91 8.30 -8.31
N ASP A 17 -3.66 8.77 -9.28
CA ASP A 17 -4.95 8.21 -9.65
C ASP A 17 -4.84 7.61 -11.04
N VAL A 18 -5.32 6.38 -11.20
CA VAL A 18 -5.37 5.68 -12.47
C VAL A 18 -6.79 5.19 -12.68
N ASN A 19 -7.50 5.79 -13.64
CA ASN A 19 -8.89 5.47 -13.96
C ASN A 19 -9.83 5.51 -12.72
N GLY A 20 -9.63 6.45 -11.80
CA GLY A 20 -10.42 6.58 -10.58
C GLY A 20 -10.05 5.59 -9.46
N VAL A 21 -8.96 4.85 -9.63
CA VAL A 21 -8.33 4.00 -8.61
C VAL A 21 -7.14 4.76 -8.03
N PRO A 22 -7.19 5.18 -6.76
CA PRO A 22 -6.04 5.80 -6.13
C PRO A 22 -4.97 4.76 -5.83
N ILE A 23 -3.72 5.13 -6.04
CA ILE A 23 -2.52 4.34 -5.75
C ILE A 23 -1.63 5.21 -4.85
N TYR A 24 -1.12 4.60 -3.79
CA TYR A 24 -0.33 5.24 -2.75
C TYR A 24 1.00 4.52 -2.62
N TYR A 25 2.07 5.31 -2.50
CA TYR A 25 3.38 4.84 -2.13
C TYR A 25 3.80 5.53 -0.84
N GLY A 26 4.29 4.76 0.11
CA GLY A 26 4.59 5.27 1.45
C GLY A 26 5.39 4.30 2.30
N SER A 27 5.51 4.65 3.57
CA SER A 27 6.17 3.83 4.60
C SER A 27 5.25 3.62 5.80
N GLY A 28 5.53 2.57 6.55
CA GLY A 28 4.85 2.28 7.80
C GLY A 28 5.65 1.29 8.63
N VAL A 29 5.24 1.10 9.88
CA VAL A 29 5.89 0.13 10.77
C VAL A 29 5.04 -1.13 10.80
N ASN A 30 5.51 -2.22 10.19
CA ASN A 30 4.86 -3.52 10.30
C ASN A 30 5.33 -4.24 11.59
N PRO A 31 4.47 -4.39 12.61
CA PRO A 31 4.86 -4.99 13.89
C PRO A 31 4.95 -6.52 13.83
N VAL A 32 4.40 -7.17 12.79
CA VAL A 32 4.32 -8.63 12.69
C VAL A 32 5.54 -9.20 11.95
N ASN A 33 6.03 -8.50 10.92
CA ASN A 33 7.16 -8.95 10.09
C ASN A 33 8.24 -7.86 10.01
N SER A 34 8.82 -7.52 11.17
CA SER A 34 9.89 -6.54 11.20
C SER A 34 11.08 -7.00 10.35
N PRO A 35 11.58 -6.19 9.38
CA PRO A 35 11.15 -4.84 9.05
C PRO A 35 10.55 -4.75 7.64
N ALA A 36 9.25 -4.42 7.51
CA ALA A 36 8.76 -3.84 6.26
C ALA A 36 8.67 -2.32 6.44
N GLN A 37 9.36 -1.57 5.58
CA GLN A 37 9.53 -0.12 5.71
C GLN A 37 8.86 0.66 4.58
N TYR A 38 8.51 0.01 3.48
CA TYR A 38 7.82 0.64 2.36
C TYR A 38 6.58 -0.17 1.97
N PHE A 39 5.59 0.51 1.40
CA PHE A 39 4.43 -0.14 0.84
C PHE A 39 3.95 0.54 -0.42
N VAL A 40 3.25 -0.25 -1.22
CA VAL A 40 2.40 0.24 -2.30
C VAL A 40 0.98 -0.24 -2.05
N ALA A 41 0.02 0.68 -2.05
CA ALA A 41 -1.38 0.38 -1.82
C ALA A 41 -2.26 0.97 -2.92
N TRP A 42 -3.34 0.29 -3.29
CA TRP A 42 -4.30 0.79 -4.26
C TRP A 42 -5.73 0.51 -3.83
N GLY A 43 -6.67 1.28 -4.38
CA GLY A 43 -8.10 1.10 -4.17
C GLY A 43 -8.70 2.06 -3.13
N LYS A 44 -10.01 2.25 -3.24
CA LYS A 44 -10.76 3.14 -2.36
C LYS A 44 -10.92 2.48 -0.99
N GLY A 45 -10.35 3.11 0.05
CA GLY A 45 -10.44 2.63 1.43
C GLY A 45 -9.28 1.76 1.91
N VAL A 46 -8.28 1.49 1.06
CA VAL A 46 -7.08 0.74 1.45
C VAL A 46 -6.28 1.44 2.55
N ILE A 47 -6.33 2.77 2.55
CA ILE A 47 -5.90 3.60 3.67
C ILE A 47 -7.16 4.21 4.28
N SER A 48 -7.48 3.77 5.49
CA SER A 48 -8.64 4.24 6.24
C SER A 48 -8.18 5.03 7.44
N SER A 49 -8.55 6.31 7.53
CA SER A 49 -8.15 7.21 8.64
C SER A 49 -6.61 7.29 8.83
N GLY A 50 -5.84 7.17 7.75
CA GLY A 50 -4.37 7.16 7.82
C GLY A 50 -3.76 5.81 8.26
N LEU A 51 -4.57 4.77 8.40
CA LEU A 51 -4.13 3.42 8.74
C LEU A 51 -4.13 2.52 7.51
N ILE A 52 -3.14 1.64 7.43
CA ILE A 52 -2.99 0.63 6.38
C ILE A 52 -2.80 -0.75 7.01
N HIS A 53 -3.30 -1.80 6.34
CA HIS A 53 -3.07 -3.17 6.74
C HIS A 53 -1.59 -3.57 6.62
N THR A 54 -1.07 -4.27 7.62
CA THR A 54 0.35 -4.69 7.70
C THR A 54 0.59 -6.07 7.11
N PHE A 55 -0.25 -6.51 6.18
CA PHE A 55 -0.09 -7.77 5.46
C PHE A 55 -0.28 -7.52 3.97
N ASN A 56 0.31 -8.41 3.16
CA ASN A 56 0.15 -8.35 1.73
C ASN A 56 -1.26 -8.80 1.36
N SER A 57 -1.96 -7.96 0.61
CA SER A 57 -3.29 -8.24 0.07
C SER A 57 -3.30 -7.77 -1.37
N GLU A 58 -3.63 -8.67 -2.28
CA GLU A 58 -3.71 -8.36 -3.70
C GLU A 58 -5.11 -8.70 -4.17
N SER A 59 -5.89 -7.68 -4.49
CA SER A 59 -7.16 -7.85 -5.18
C SER A 59 -7.27 -6.85 -6.31
N LEU A 60 -8.16 -7.18 -7.23
CA LEU A 60 -8.40 -6.38 -8.42
C LEU A 60 -8.88 -4.96 -8.07
N GLU A 61 -9.66 -4.77 -7.02
CA GLU A 61 -10.24 -3.46 -6.66
C GLU A 61 -9.41 -2.69 -5.62
N GLN A 62 -8.70 -3.41 -4.75
CA GLN A 62 -7.86 -2.83 -3.72
C GLN A 62 -6.78 -3.82 -3.28
N GLY A 63 -5.69 -3.31 -2.70
CA GLY A 63 -4.64 -4.15 -2.16
C GLY A 63 -3.49 -3.35 -1.60
N SER A 64 -2.66 -4.00 -0.79
CA SER A 64 -1.46 -3.44 -0.18
C SER A 64 -0.33 -4.45 -0.28
N LEU A 65 0.83 -4.01 -0.75
CA LEU A 65 2.06 -4.79 -0.82
C LEU A 65 3.14 -4.10 0.00
N TRP A 66 3.84 -4.88 0.81
CA TRP A 66 4.91 -4.42 1.68
C TRP A 66 6.27 -4.88 1.18
N PHE A 67 7.24 -3.98 1.29
CA PHE A 67 8.60 -4.15 0.82
C PHE A 67 9.59 -3.73 1.89
N VAL A 68 10.72 -4.42 1.92
CA VAL A 68 11.87 -4.05 2.76
C VAL A 68 12.73 -3.02 2.03
N ASP A 69 12.85 -3.18 0.71
CA ASP A 69 13.64 -2.36 -0.19
C ASP A 69 12.80 -1.22 -0.80
N GLU A 70 13.40 -0.03 -0.90
CA GLU A 70 12.74 1.16 -1.43
C GLU A 70 12.57 1.08 -2.95
N ASP A 71 13.63 0.67 -3.66
CA ASP A 71 13.63 0.57 -5.12
C ASP A 71 12.60 -0.47 -5.59
N GLU A 72 12.48 -1.62 -4.91
CA GLU A 72 11.43 -2.62 -5.21
C GLU A 72 10.02 -2.03 -5.08
N ALA A 73 9.78 -1.22 -4.04
CA ALA A 73 8.50 -0.57 -3.84
C ALA A 73 8.20 0.50 -4.90
N GLU A 74 9.20 1.30 -5.28
CA GLU A 74 9.05 2.31 -6.34
C GLU A 74 8.79 1.68 -7.71
N VAL A 75 9.50 0.61 -8.06
CA VAL A 75 9.28 -0.16 -9.29
C VAL A 75 7.85 -0.73 -9.31
N GLN A 76 7.38 -1.29 -8.20
CA GLN A 76 6.02 -1.82 -8.12
C GLN A 76 4.96 -0.71 -8.23
N TYR A 77 5.20 0.46 -7.64
CA TYR A 77 4.33 1.63 -7.77
C TYR A 77 4.20 2.09 -9.22
N ALA A 78 5.32 2.16 -9.96
CA ALA A 78 5.31 2.47 -11.38
C ALA A 78 4.60 1.39 -12.21
N LYS A 79 4.82 0.11 -11.91
CA LYS A 79 4.18 -1.02 -12.60
C LYS A 79 2.66 -1.06 -12.40
N LEU A 80 2.18 -0.75 -11.20
CA LEU A 80 0.74 -0.69 -10.90
C LEU A 80 0.01 0.33 -11.76
N ARG A 81 0.67 1.43 -12.14
CA ARG A 81 0.12 2.39 -13.10
C ARG A 81 -0.21 1.73 -14.43
N GLU A 82 0.69 0.92 -14.98
CA GLU A 82 0.49 0.25 -16.26
C GLU A 82 -0.57 -0.86 -16.17
N VAL A 83 -0.56 -1.63 -15.07
CA VAL A 83 -1.53 -2.71 -14.84
C VAL A 83 -2.95 -2.16 -14.74
N LEU A 84 -3.14 -1.06 -13.99
CA LEU A 84 -4.46 -0.46 -13.79
C LEU A 84 -4.93 0.38 -14.98
N SER A 85 -4.00 0.90 -15.80
CA SER A 85 -4.33 1.66 -17.03
C SER A 85 -4.81 0.77 -18.17
N LYS A 86 -4.52 -0.54 -18.13
CA LYS A 86 -4.93 -1.53 -19.16
C LYS A 86 -6.31 -2.15 -18.90
N ARG A 87 -7.02 -1.71 -17.87
CA ARG A 87 -8.38 -2.13 -17.52
C ARG A 87 -9.39 -1.16 -18.09
#